data_AF-A0ABD4VAN3-F1
#
_entry.id   AF-A0ABD4VAN3-F1
#
_cell.length_a   1.000
_cell.length_b   1.000
_cell.length_c   1.000
_cell.angle_alpha   90.00
_cell.angle_beta   90.00
_cell.angle_gamma   90.00
#
_symmetry.space_group_name_H-M   'P 1'
#
loop_
_entity.id
_entity.type
_entity.pdbx_description
1 polymer ?
#
loop_
_entity_poly.entity_id
_entity_poly.type
_entity_poly.pdbx_seq_one_letter_code
_entity_poly.pdbx_strand_id
1 'polypeptide(L)'
;MGYGNDLTTHFPEVAHEWHPTRNGDVQPDRIAPKSNRKVWWQGPCGHEWEAAVANRTSRRSGCPYCANQKVGYGNDLATRHPEIAAQWHPTRNNHLTPDQIPYGARRNIWWRCASGHVWRAMVFKRSAGSSCDQCKLIGVSEVELRAFTELDRVLGGHLKALSRDVRLSTPHRQRLRVDMILGDIAVEYDGSYWHKNAGIRDREKTQRLQRAGYKVIRVREHPLPLTGPSDTTAPRAAKPFQVAAAVLQKMIDEEFLPTAAAREAAAREAAATYIAGGRLVAREEADRAVNALRAQDHGAKSLAARFPRIAKQWHPHRNDKLTPIQVTARSGKEVWWLCAAGHAWRAKIDQRVGKGTGCGYCSLRYATETTSLAIRMPDLAVLWHPTLNGTLMATHVTPHTRRVVWWLCTRGHATQDSVANRSKGMVCQHCPNSRRNRRGR
;
A
#
# COMPACT_ATOMS: atom_id res chain seq x y z
N MET A 1 -2.25 -8.96 -75.48
CA MET A 1 -2.99 -8.44 -74.32
C MET A 1 -3.20 -9.59 -73.35
N GLY A 2 -2.37 -9.69 -72.32
CA GLY A 2 -2.46 -10.76 -71.30
C GLY A 2 -3.43 -10.35 -70.21
N TYR A 3 -4.41 -11.21 -69.90
CA TYR A 3 -5.42 -11.00 -68.88
C TYR A 3 -4.79 -10.68 -67.52
N GLY A 4 -5.22 -9.55 -66.94
CA GLY A 4 -4.64 -8.90 -65.77
C GLY A 4 -4.73 -9.72 -64.48
N ASN A 5 -3.74 -10.58 -64.25
CA ASN A 5 -3.49 -11.26 -62.98
C ASN A 5 -2.29 -10.61 -62.26
N ASP A 6 -2.27 -9.28 -62.22
CA ASP A 6 -1.24 -8.47 -61.58
C ASP A 6 -1.75 -7.80 -60.28
N LEU A 7 -0.81 -7.30 -59.48
CA LEU A 7 -1.12 -6.72 -58.16
C LEU A 7 -1.92 -5.42 -58.27
N THR A 8 -1.61 -4.57 -59.26
CA THR A 8 -2.27 -3.28 -59.46
C THR A 8 -3.75 -3.46 -59.80
N THR A 9 -4.08 -4.42 -60.68
CA THR A 9 -5.46 -4.69 -61.10
C THR A 9 -6.31 -5.30 -59.98
N HIS A 10 -5.77 -6.25 -59.21
CA HIS A 10 -6.57 -7.01 -58.24
C HIS A 10 -6.53 -6.47 -56.80
N PHE A 11 -5.49 -5.73 -56.43
CA PHE A 11 -5.29 -5.20 -55.08
C PHE A 11 -4.72 -3.77 -55.14
N PRO A 12 -5.47 -2.82 -55.72
CA PRO A 12 -4.98 -1.46 -55.94
C PRO A 12 -4.51 -0.81 -54.63
N GLU A 13 -5.20 -1.02 -53.51
CA GLU A 13 -4.82 -0.50 -52.20
C GLU A 13 -3.47 -1.03 -51.71
N VAL A 14 -3.13 -2.28 -52.03
CA VAL A 14 -1.83 -2.88 -51.69
C VAL A 14 -0.75 -2.35 -52.63
N ALA A 15 -1.06 -2.19 -53.93
CA ALA A 15 -0.14 -1.62 -54.89
C ALA A 15 0.25 -0.16 -54.56
N HIS A 16 -0.64 0.62 -53.94
CA HIS A 16 -0.33 1.97 -53.45
C HIS A 16 0.73 1.98 -52.34
N GLU A 17 0.93 0.87 -51.63
CA GLU A 17 1.99 0.74 -50.62
C GLU A 17 3.31 0.24 -51.21
N TRP A 18 3.43 0.12 -52.54
CA TRP A 18 4.69 -0.25 -53.20
C TRP A 18 5.75 0.82 -52.96
N HIS A 19 6.95 0.41 -52.52
CA HIS A 19 8.00 1.38 -52.26
C HIS A 19 8.48 2.05 -53.57
N PRO A 20 8.59 3.40 -53.65
CA PRO A 20 8.84 4.11 -54.90
C PRO A 20 10.18 3.78 -55.59
N THR A 21 11.24 3.52 -54.82
CA THR A 21 12.61 3.39 -55.37
C THR A 21 13.35 2.09 -55.00
N ARG A 22 12.84 1.25 -54.09
CA ARG A 22 13.62 0.15 -53.50
C ARG A 22 13.37 -1.22 -54.14
N ASN A 23 12.51 -1.29 -55.15
CA ASN A 23 12.17 -2.53 -55.84
C ASN A 23 12.87 -2.72 -57.19
N GLY A 24 13.78 -1.81 -57.57
CA GLY A 24 14.48 -1.85 -58.85
C GLY A 24 13.50 -1.92 -60.02
N ASP A 25 13.71 -2.85 -60.95
CA ASP A 25 12.87 -3.03 -62.13
C ASP A 25 11.54 -3.77 -61.87
N VAL A 26 11.29 -4.20 -60.63
CA VAL A 26 10.06 -4.93 -60.28
C VAL A 26 8.92 -3.93 -60.14
N GLN A 27 7.91 -4.08 -60.98
CA GLN A 27 6.73 -3.23 -61.01
C GLN A 27 5.49 -3.99 -60.51
N PRO A 28 4.55 -3.32 -59.80
CA PRO A 28 3.36 -3.95 -59.25
C PRO A 28 2.39 -4.46 -60.33
N ASP A 29 2.38 -3.84 -61.52
CA ASP A 29 1.59 -4.27 -62.69
C ASP A 29 2.17 -5.51 -63.41
N ARG A 30 3.34 -6.01 -62.96
CA ARG A 30 4.03 -7.17 -63.55
C ARG A 30 4.26 -8.31 -62.56
N ILE A 31 3.60 -8.28 -61.41
CA ILE A 31 3.74 -9.30 -60.37
C ILE A 31 2.40 -9.90 -59.96
N ALA A 32 2.34 -11.23 -59.89
CA ALA A 32 1.14 -11.93 -59.46
C ALA A 32 0.83 -11.66 -57.97
N PRO A 33 -0.45 -11.42 -57.59
CA PRO A 33 -0.83 -11.13 -56.22
C PRO A 33 -0.41 -12.18 -55.18
N LYS A 34 -0.27 -13.45 -55.58
CA LYS A 34 0.12 -14.57 -54.70
C LYS A 34 1.62 -14.88 -54.72
N SER A 35 2.45 -13.99 -55.26
CA SER A 35 3.89 -14.19 -55.36
C SER A 35 4.57 -14.25 -53.99
N ASN A 36 5.48 -15.23 -53.81
CA ASN A 36 6.34 -15.32 -52.62
C ASN A 36 7.55 -14.37 -52.68
N ARG A 37 7.71 -13.60 -53.77
CA ARG A 37 8.80 -12.62 -53.91
C ARG A 37 8.68 -11.55 -52.82
N LYS A 38 9.77 -11.34 -52.09
CA LYS A 38 9.91 -10.24 -51.14
C LYS A 38 10.23 -8.96 -51.89
N VAL A 39 9.50 -7.91 -51.53
CA VAL A 39 9.65 -6.55 -52.06
C VAL A 39 9.54 -5.57 -50.91
N TRP A 40 10.06 -4.36 -51.13
CA TRP A 40 9.95 -3.24 -50.22
C TRP A 40 8.58 -2.58 -50.35
N TRP A 41 7.98 -2.28 -49.22
CA TRP A 41 6.72 -1.58 -49.08
C TRP A 41 6.93 -0.31 -48.28
N GLN A 42 6.14 0.72 -48.57
CA GLN A 42 6.05 1.94 -47.80
C GLN A 42 4.57 2.19 -47.48
N GLY A 43 4.21 2.06 -46.21
CA GLY A 43 2.81 2.23 -45.79
C GLY A 43 2.44 3.70 -45.61
N PRO A 44 1.15 4.04 -45.48
CA PRO A 44 0.69 5.41 -45.19
C PRO A 44 1.25 6.01 -43.89
N CYS A 45 1.73 5.14 -42.99
CA CYS A 45 2.45 5.53 -41.77
C CYS A 45 3.89 6.05 -42.02
N GLY A 46 4.36 6.05 -43.28
CA GLY A 46 5.73 6.41 -43.64
C GLY A 46 6.78 5.34 -43.32
N HIS A 47 6.38 4.22 -42.72
CA HIS A 47 7.31 3.13 -42.41
C HIS A 47 7.61 2.28 -43.64
N GLU A 48 8.86 1.84 -43.73
CA GLU A 48 9.35 0.98 -44.81
C GLU A 48 9.64 -0.42 -44.29
N TRP A 49 9.15 -1.45 -44.97
CA TRP A 49 9.47 -2.84 -44.61
C TRP A 49 9.51 -3.75 -45.82
N GLU A 50 10.25 -4.85 -45.68
CA GLU A 50 10.28 -5.93 -46.66
C GLU A 50 9.26 -7.02 -46.28
N ALA A 51 8.43 -7.44 -47.24
CA ALA A 51 7.50 -8.57 -47.10
C ALA A 51 7.20 -9.22 -48.45
N ALA A 52 6.78 -10.50 -48.43
CA ALA A 52 6.29 -11.19 -49.61
C ALA A 52 4.95 -10.60 -50.09
N VAL A 53 4.75 -10.50 -51.41
CA VAL A 53 3.47 -10.03 -52.00
C VAL A 53 2.28 -10.86 -51.49
N ALA A 54 2.43 -12.19 -51.42
CA ALA A 54 1.40 -13.09 -50.89
C ALA A 54 1.00 -12.77 -49.44
N ASN A 55 1.91 -12.28 -48.59
CA ASN A 55 1.56 -11.90 -47.22
C ASN A 55 0.64 -10.67 -47.20
N ARG A 56 0.89 -9.71 -48.10
CA ARG A 56 0.08 -8.49 -48.23
C ARG A 56 -1.32 -8.77 -48.78
N THR A 57 -1.45 -9.67 -49.75
CA THR A 57 -2.73 -9.93 -50.44
C THR A 57 -3.54 -11.05 -49.76
N SER A 58 -2.90 -12.17 -49.43
CA SER A 58 -3.58 -13.38 -48.93
C SER A 58 -3.78 -13.34 -47.43
N ARG A 59 -2.79 -12.83 -46.67
CA ARG A 59 -2.88 -12.69 -45.20
C ARG A 59 -3.30 -11.29 -44.76
N ARG A 60 -3.41 -10.35 -45.71
CA ARG A 60 -3.76 -8.94 -45.46
C ARG A 60 -2.87 -8.31 -44.37
N SER A 61 -1.59 -8.69 -44.33
CA SER A 61 -0.65 -8.17 -43.33
C SER A 61 -0.29 -6.72 -43.64
N GLY A 62 -0.37 -5.83 -42.65
CA GLY A 62 0.04 -4.43 -42.79
C GLY A 62 1.50 -4.17 -42.36
N CYS A 63 1.78 -2.91 -42.01
CA CYS A 63 3.08 -2.50 -41.47
C CYS A 63 3.43 -3.26 -40.17
N PRO A 64 4.56 -3.99 -40.12
CA PRO A 64 4.92 -4.81 -38.97
C PRO A 64 5.33 -3.98 -37.74
N TYR A 65 5.72 -2.71 -37.92
CA TYR A 65 6.06 -1.81 -36.81
C TYR A 65 4.80 -1.26 -36.13
N CYS A 66 3.80 -0.82 -36.91
CA CYS A 66 2.49 -0.39 -36.38
C CYS A 66 1.78 -1.54 -35.66
N ALA A 67 1.92 -2.77 -36.16
CA ALA A 67 1.39 -3.98 -35.54
C ALA A 67 2.21 -4.48 -34.34
N ASN A 68 3.29 -3.79 -33.94
CA ASN A 68 4.20 -4.20 -32.85
C ASN A 68 4.80 -5.61 -33.04
N GLN A 69 5.00 -6.03 -34.28
CA GLN A 69 5.64 -7.31 -34.63
C GLN A 69 7.15 -7.16 -34.80
N LYS A 70 7.62 -5.98 -35.23
CA LYS A 70 9.04 -5.59 -35.31
C LYS A 70 9.29 -4.34 -34.48
N VAL A 71 10.48 -4.24 -33.90
CA VAL A 71 10.95 -3.02 -33.22
C VAL A 71 11.47 -2.02 -34.24
N GLY A 72 11.13 -0.74 -34.08
CA GLY A 72 11.52 0.34 -34.99
C GLY A 72 10.56 1.53 -34.91
N TYR A 73 10.95 2.67 -35.47
CA TYR A 73 10.12 3.89 -35.50
C TYR A 73 9.58 4.30 -34.11
N GLY A 74 10.41 4.15 -33.07
CA GLY A 74 10.08 4.53 -31.69
C GLY A 74 8.98 3.70 -31.04
N ASN A 75 8.64 2.52 -31.57
CA ASN A 75 7.66 1.60 -30.96
C ASN A 75 8.27 0.68 -29.88
N ASP A 76 9.53 0.88 -29.52
CA ASP A 76 10.21 0.08 -28.50
C ASP A 76 9.71 0.40 -27.08
N LEU A 77 9.91 -0.53 -26.15
CA LEU A 77 9.44 -0.40 -24.78
C LEU A 77 10.15 0.73 -24.03
N ALA A 78 11.44 0.94 -24.26
CA ALA A 78 12.22 1.98 -23.57
C ALA A 78 11.69 3.38 -23.91
N THR A 79 11.41 3.64 -25.18
CA THR A 79 10.90 4.92 -25.68
C THR A 79 9.45 5.16 -25.29
N ARG A 80 8.57 4.16 -25.45
CA ARG A 80 7.12 4.35 -25.23
C ARG A 80 6.69 4.21 -23.79
N HIS A 81 7.40 3.41 -22.99
CA HIS A 81 7.07 3.13 -21.59
C HIS A 81 8.33 3.07 -20.72
N PRO A 82 9.06 4.19 -20.56
CA PRO A 82 10.31 4.23 -19.78
C PRO A 82 10.13 3.74 -18.33
N GLU A 83 8.96 3.95 -17.73
CA GLU A 83 8.63 3.48 -16.38
C GLU A 83 8.47 1.95 -16.28
N ILE A 84 8.10 1.30 -17.38
CA ILE A 84 7.99 -0.15 -17.46
C ILE A 84 9.35 -0.75 -17.77
N ALA A 85 10.11 -0.12 -18.69
CA ALA A 85 11.49 -0.48 -18.99
C ALA A 85 12.38 -0.43 -17.73
N ALA A 86 12.16 0.53 -16.82
CA ALA A 86 12.88 0.60 -15.54
C ALA A 86 12.67 -0.64 -14.64
N GLN A 87 11.60 -1.42 -14.86
CA GLN A 87 11.30 -2.64 -14.13
C GLN A 87 11.85 -3.90 -14.83
N TRP A 88 12.63 -3.75 -15.89
CA TRP A 88 13.30 -4.86 -16.56
C TRP A 88 14.28 -5.54 -15.60
N HIS A 89 14.25 -6.86 -15.52
CA HIS A 89 15.20 -7.57 -14.67
C HIS A 89 16.62 -7.44 -15.25
N PRO A 90 17.64 -7.07 -14.45
CA PRO A 90 18.97 -6.74 -14.97
C PRO A 90 19.70 -7.90 -15.65
N THR A 91 19.48 -9.14 -15.19
CA THR A 91 20.29 -10.30 -15.64
C THR A 91 19.49 -11.52 -16.13
N ARG A 92 18.16 -11.50 -16.08
CA ARG A 92 17.33 -12.71 -16.37
C ARG A 92 16.73 -12.73 -17.76
N ASN A 93 16.96 -11.69 -18.55
CA ASN A 93 16.43 -11.55 -19.90
C ASN A 93 17.50 -11.78 -20.98
N ASN A 94 18.59 -12.47 -20.60
CA ASN A 94 19.78 -12.64 -21.44
C ASN A 94 20.28 -11.27 -21.94
N HIS A 95 20.71 -11.17 -23.20
CA HIS A 95 21.15 -9.92 -23.84
C HIS A 95 20.00 -9.03 -24.35
N LEU A 96 18.73 -9.40 -24.11
CA LEU A 96 17.60 -8.61 -24.60
C LEU A 96 17.38 -7.38 -23.72
N THR A 97 17.34 -6.22 -24.35
CA THR A 97 17.10 -4.92 -23.70
C THR A 97 15.71 -4.35 -24.04
N PRO A 98 15.18 -3.41 -23.22
CA PRO A 98 13.86 -2.79 -23.48
C PRO A 98 13.74 -2.05 -24.82
N ASP A 99 14.84 -1.53 -25.37
CA ASP A 99 14.89 -0.86 -26.69
C ASP A 99 14.87 -1.84 -27.88
N GLN A 100 15.06 -3.14 -27.64
CA GLN A 100 15.08 -4.18 -28.67
C GLN A 100 13.74 -4.92 -28.81
N ILE A 101 12.70 -4.49 -28.09
CA ILE A 101 11.40 -5.15 -28.10
C ILE A 101 10.26 -4.13 -28.20
N PRO A 102 9.26 -4.35 -29.06
CA PRO A 102 8.13 -3.43 -29.13
C PRO A 102 7.26 -3.50 -27.87
N TYR A 103 6.65 -2.38 -27.47
CA TYR A 103 5.83 -2.34 -26.26
C TYR A 103 4.58 -3.26 -26.32
N GLY A 104 4.15 -3.63 -27.51
CA GLY A 104 3.04 -4.56 -27.77
C GLY A 104 3.45 -6.04 -27.81
N ALA A 105 4.70 -6.40 -27.52
CA ALA A 105 5.18 -7.77 -27.68
C ALA A 105 4.46 -8.78 -26.78
N ARG A 106 4.12 -9.94 -27.37
CA ARG A 106 3.58 -11.12 -26.65
C ARG A 106 4.66 -12.04 -26.08
N ARG A 107 5.80 -11.46 -25.65
CA ARG A 107 6.94 -12.20 -25.09
C ARG A 107 6.92 -12.12 -23.57
N ASN A 108 7.11 -13.26 -22.90
CA ASN A 108 7.31 -13.30 -21.46
C ASN A 108 8.73 -12.88 -21.11
N ILE A 109 8.84 -11.88 -20.24
CA ILE A 109 10.07 -11.27 -19.77
C ILE A 109 10.09 -11.33 -18.25
N TRP A 110 11.28 -11.42 -17.67
CA TRP A 110 11.49 -11.27 -16.23
C TRP A 110 11.49 -9.80 -15.83
N TRP A 111 10.68 -9.48 -14.85
CA TRP A 111 10.54 -8.15 -14.27
C TRP A 111 11.05 -8.15 -12.84
N ARG A 112 11.48 -6.98 -12.37
CA ARG A 112 11.78 -6.73 -10.97
C ARG A 112 11.15 -5.40 -10.56
N CYS A 113 10.29 -5.41 -9.56
CA CYS A 113 9.70 -4.18 -9.05
C CYS A 113 10.66 -3.52 -8.06
N ALA A 114 10.36 -2.26 -7.70
CA ALA A 114 11.08 -1.51 -6.68
C ALA A 114 11.19 -2.25 -5.33
N SER A 115 10.22 -3.11 -4.99
CA SER A 115 10.25 -3.91 -3.75
C SER A 115 11.15 -5.15 -3.83
N GLY A 116 11.74 -5.42 -4.98
CA GLY A 116 12.63 -6.56 -5.22
C GLY A 116 11.92 -7.85 -5.64
N HIS A 117 10.59 -7.88 -5.71
CA HIS A 117 9.87 -9.05 -6.22
C HIS A 117 10.21 -9.28 -7.70
N VAL A 118 10.51 -10.53 -8.03
CA VAL A 118 10.85 -10.96 -9.39
C VAL A 118 9.73 -11.84 -9.91
N TRP A 119 9.16 -11.48 -11.08
CA TRP A 119 8.09 -12.25 -11.70
C TRP A 119 8.23 -12.27 -13.21
N ARG A 120 7.52 -13.21 -13.85
CA ARG A 120 7.50 -13.37 -15.31
C ARG A 120 6.14 -12.91 -15.85
N ALA A 121 6.14 -11.99 -16.81
CA ALA A 121 4.91 -11.49 -17.44
C ALA A 121 5.15 -11.04 -18.88
N MET A 122 4.08 -11.01 -19.67
CA MET A 122 4.11 -10.55 -21.07
C MET A 122 4.25 -9.02 -21.15
N VAL A 123 5.10 -8.53 -22.06
CA VAL A 123 5.33 -7.08 -22.26
C VAL A 123 4.03 -6.32 -22.52
N PHE A 124 3.19 -6.77 -23.46
CA PHE A 124 1.94 -6.04 -23.77
C PHE A 124 0.99 -5.92 -22.55
N LYS A 125 0.92 -6.94 -21.68
CA LYS A 125 0.10 -6.87 -20.46
C LYS A 125 0.65 -5.84 -19.50
N ARG A 126 1.98 -5.68 -19.46
CA ARG A 126 2.66 -4.68 -18.62
C ARG A 126 2.40 -3.28 -19.16
N SER A 127 2.54 -3.09 -20.47
CA SER A 127 2.18 -1.85 -21.18
C SER A 127 0.70 -1.45 -20.97
N ALA A 128 -0.18 -2.44 -20.85
CA ALA A 128 -1.60 -2.25 -20.51
C ALA A 128 -1.89 -2.00 -19.01
N GLY A 129 -0.86 -1.92 -18.16
CA GLY A 129 -0.99 -1.53 -16.74
C GLY A 129 -1.03 -2.68 -15.73
N SER A 130 -0.79 -3.94 -16.12
CA SER A 130 -0.65 -5.01 -15.12
C SER A 130 0.57 -4.76 -14.23
N SER A 131 0.43 -4.89 -12.91
CA SER A 131 1.49 -4.73 -11.91
C SER A 131 1.87 -6.05 -11.23
N CYS A 132 2.99 -6.02 -10.47
CA CYS A 132 3.44 -7.12 -9.62
C CYS A 132 2.29 -7.63 -8.74
N ASP A 133 1.98 -8.91 -8.85
CA ASP A 133 0.94 -9.61 -8.11
C ASP A 133 1.23 -9.68 -6.61
N GLN A 134 2.51 -9.82 -6.24
CA GLN A 134 2.97 -9.77 -4.85
C GLN A 134 2.88 -8.36 -4.22
N CYS A 135 2.63 -7.32 -5.03
CA CYS A 135 2.46 -5.92 -4.59
C CYS A 135 0.99 -5.48 -4.58
N LYS A 136 0.03 -6.41 -4.71
CA LYS A 136 -1.41 -6.12 -4.68
C LYS A 136 -2.03 -6.68 -3.40
N LEU A 137 -2.87 -5.88 -2.75
CA LEU A 137 -3.75 -6.31 -1.65
C LEU A 137 -5.12 -6.82 -2.17
N ILE A 138 -5.16 -7.56 -3.28
CA ILE A 138 -6.43 -8.19 -3.64
C ILE A 138 -6.58 -9.43 -2.75
N GLY A 139 -7.50 -9.38 -1.77
CA GLY A 139 -7.81 -10.50 -0.88
C GLY A 139 -7.08 -10.54 0.47
N VAL A 140 -6.40 -9.46 0.86
CA VAL A 140 -5.79 -9.34 2.21
C VAL A 140 -6.49 -8.22 2.96
N SER A 141 -7.15 -8.56 4.06
CA SER A 141 -7.78 -7.58 4.94
C SER A 141 -6.71 -6.81 5.70
N GLU A 142 -6.65 -5.48 5.53
CA GLU A 142 -5.72 -4.65 6.29
C GLU A 142 -5.95 -4.79 7.81
N VAL A 143 -7.21 -4.96 8.22
CA VAL A 143 -7.52 -5.19 9.63
C VAL A 143 -7.00 -6.55 10.11
N GLU A 144 -7.08 -7.62 9.31
CA GLU A 144 -6.45 -8.92 9.65
C GLU A 144 -4.95 -8.77 9.83
N LEU A 145 -4.25 -8.15 8.86
CA LEU A 145 -2.79 -8.01 8.93
C LEU A 145 -2.37 -7.22 10.17
N ARG A 146 -3.05 -6.11 10.45
CA ARG A 146 -2.75 -5.27 11.60
C ARG A 146 -3.08 -5.99 12.90
N ALA A 147 -4.24 -6.64 13.00
CA ALA A 147 -4.61 -7.41 14.18
C ALA A 147 -3.65 -8.57 14.44
N PHE A 148 -3.25 -9.30 13.39
CA PHE A 148 -2.24 -10.34 13.49
C PHE A 148 -0.91 -9.81 14.01
N THR A 149 -0.48 -8.62 13.55
CA THR A 149 0.78 -8.02 14.02
C THR A 149 0.72 -7.67 15.51
N GLU A 150 -0.43 -7.24 16.02
CA GLU A 150 -0.63 -7.04 17.47
C GLU A 150 -0.59 -8.38 18.22
N LEU A 151 -1.29 -9.41 17.71
CA LEU A 151 -1.30 -10.75 18.31
C LEU A 151 0.11 -11.35 18.34
N ASP A 152 0.88 -11.22 17.26
CA ASP A 152 2.26 -11.66 17.18
C ASP A 152 3.16 -10.91 18.17
N ARG A 153 2.97 -9.60 18.34
CA ARG A 153 3.73 -8.82 19.32
C ARG A 153 3.42 -9.22 20.76
N VAL A 154 2.16 -9.54 21.06
CA VAL A 154 1.69 -9.93 22.40
C VAL A 154 2.06 -11.38 22.72
N LEU A 155 1.99 -12.29 21.75
CA LEU A 155 2.08 -13.74 21.97
C LEU A 155 3.38 -14.37 21.43
N GLY A 156 4.14 -13.69 20.57
CA GLY A 156 5.25 -14.25 19.77
C GLY A 156 6.49 -14.70 20.54
N GLY A 157 6.53 -14.52 21.86
CA GLY A 157 7.52 -15.13 22.76
C GLY A 157 6.96 -16.27 23.62
N HIS A 158 5.65 -16.47 23.61
CA HIS A 158 4.94 -17.37 24.51
C HIS A 158 4.37 -18.59 23.78
N LEU A 159 3.87 -18.41 22.56
CA LEU A 159 3.32 -19.49 21.73
C LEU A 159 4.26 -19.83 20.56
N LYS A 160 4.38 -21.11 20.24
CA LYS A 160 5.16 -21.55 19.07
C LYS A 160 4.32 -21.41 17.80
N ALA A 161 4.96 -20.93 16.73
CA ALA A 161 4.41 -20.82 15.38
C ALA A 161 3.15 -19.94 15.25
N LEU A 162 3.37 -18.65 15.03
CA LEU A 162 2.32 -17.72 14.63
C LEU A 162 2.43 -17.46 13.14
N SER A 163 1.31 -17.51 12.42
CA SER A 163 1.30 -17.32 10.98
C SER A 163 -0.02 -16.74 10.50
N ARG A 164 0.04 -16.00 9.39
CA ARG A 164 -1.14 -15.42 8.74
C ARG A 164 -1.32 -16.01 7.34
N ASP A 165 -2.56 -16.01 6.86
CA ASP A 165 -2.94 -16.46 5.52
C ASP A 165 -2.38 -17.87 5.19
N VAL A 166 -2.70 -18.82 6.06
CA VAL A 166 -2.14 -20.18 6.03
C VAL A 166 -3.07 -21.09 5.23
N ARG A 167 -2.52 -21.92 4.34
CA ARG A 167 -3.27 -22.98 3.67
C ARG A 167 -3.02 -24.33 4.34
N LEU A 168 -3.91 -24.72 5.23
CA LEU A 168 -3.83 -25.99 5.95
C LEU A 168 -4.27 -27.16 5.06
N SER A 169 -3.55 -28.27 5.17
CA SER A 169 -4.01 -29.55 4.65
C SER A 169 -5.11 -30.08 5.57
N THR A 170 -6.19 -30.58 5.00
CA THR A 170 -7.23 -31.27 5.77
C THR A 170 -7.31 -32.72 5.30
N PRO A 171 -7.93 -33.63 6.08
CA PRO A 171 -8.21 -35.00 5.60
C PRO A 171 -9.00 -35.03 4.27
N HIS A 172 -9.64 -33.92 3.90
CA HIS A 172 -10.21 -33.68 2.57
C HIS A 172 -9.17 -33.09 1.60
N ARG A 173 -9.20 -33.53 0.33
CA ARG A 173 -8.29 -33.09 -0.77
C ARG A 173 -8.17 -31.57 -0.93
N GLN A 174 -9.17 -30.80 -0.52
CA GLN A 174 -9.16 -29.34 -0.62
C GLN A 174 -8.48 -28.69 0.59
N ARG A 175 -7.39 -27.95 0.35
CA ARG A 175 -6.73 -27.12 1.37
C ARG A 175 -7.64 -25.98 1.84
N LEU A 176 -7.67 -25.74 3.15
CA LEU A 176 -8.39 -24.62 3.75
C LEU A 176 -7.47 -23.43 3.98
N ARG A 177 -7.86 -22.26 3.48
CA ARG A 177 -7.22 -20.99 3.83
C ARG A 177 -7.72 -20.54 5.19
N VAL A 178 -6.83 -20.23 6.12
CA VAL A 178 -7.13 -19.70 7.46
C VAL A 178 -6.45 -18.36 7.62
N ASP A 179 -7.14 -17.38 8.21
CA ASP A 179 -6.62 -16.01 8.29
C ASP A 179 -5.43 -15.92 9.24
N MET A 180 -5.49 -16.56 10.40
CA MET A 180 -4.39 -16.59 11.37
C MET A 180 -4.29 -17.94 12.09
N ILE A 181 -3.06 -18.34 12.43
CA ILE A 181 -2.74 -19.47 13.28
C ILE A 181 -1.91 -18.95 14.45
N LEU A 182 -2.32 -19.26 15.67
CA LEU A 182 -1.67 -18.89 16.92
C LEU A 182 -1.39 -20.18 17.73
N GLY A 183 -0.32 -20.89 17.39
CA GLY A 183 -0.09 -22.25 17.92
C GLY A 183 -1.09 -23.26 17.35
N ASP A 184 -1.89 -23.89 18.22
CA ASP A 184 -2.95 -24.83 17.86
C ASP A 184 -4.33 -24.15 17.65
N ILE A 185 -4.37 -22.82 17.66
CA ILE A 185 -5.60 -22.02 17.53
C ILE A 185 -5.67 -21.42 16.12
N ALA A 186 -6.74 -21.74 15.39
CA ALA A 186 -7.11 -21.12 14.14
C ALA A 186 -8.06 -19.94 14.38
N VAL A 187 -7.75 -18.77 13.81
CA VAL A 187 -8.55 -17.56 13.92
C VAL A 187 -9.03 -17.12 12.54
N GLU A 188 -10.31 -16.81 12.46
CA GLU A 188 -11.00 -16.30 11.26
C GLU A 188 -11.57 -14.91 11.55
N TYR A 189 -11.36 -13.96 10.64
CA TYR A 189 -11.99 -12.64 10.72
C TYR A 189 -13.06 -12.51 9.64
N ASP A 190 -14.32 -12.51 10.08
CA ASP A 190 -15.46 -12.52 9.17
C ASP A 190 -15.97 -11.09 8.94
N GLY A 191 -15.50 -10.46 7.87
CA GLY A 191 -16.03 -9.19 7.41
C GLY A 191 -17.50 -9.30 6.98
N SER A 192 -18.36 -8.42 7.50
CA SER A 192 -19.82 -8.47 7.32
C SER A 192 -20.26 -8.48 5.85
N TYR A 193 -19.52 -7.78 5.00
CA TYR A 193 -19.76 -7.74 3.56
C TYR A 193 -19.55 -9.10 2.87
N TRP A 194 -18.49 -9.83 3.24
CA TRP A 194 -18.10 -11.09 2.59
C TRP A 194 -18.84 -12.29 3.15
N HIS A 195 -19.25 -12.23 4.43
CA HIS A 195 -19.86 -13.37 5.13
C HIS A 195 -21.37 -13.27 5.35
N LYS A 196 -22.06 -12.24 4.82
CA LYS A 196 -23.49 -11.98 5.04
C LYS A 196 -24.39 -13.22 4.87
N ASN A 197 -24.09 -14.08 3.89
CA ASN A 197 -24.86 -15.29 3.58
C ASN A 197 -24.02 -16.57 3.70
N ALA A 198 -22.90 -16.53 4.44
CA ALA A 198 -21.92 -17.62 4.47
C ALA A 198 -22.06 -18.57 5.68
N GLY A 199 -23.05 -18.38 6.57
CA GLY A 199 -23.11 -19.06 7.87
C GLY A 199 -23.10 -20.60 7.84
N ILE A 200 -23.59 -21.25 6.78
CA ILE A 200 -23.45 -22.71 6.61
C ILE A 200 -22.00 -23.08 6.30
N ARG A 201 -21.38 -22.39 5.33
CA ARG A 201 -20.00 -22.60 4.91
C ARG A 201 -19.01 -22.29 6.03
N ASP A 202 -19.27 -21.24 6.81
CA ASP A 202 -18.45 -20.84 7.95
C ASP A 202 -18.46 -21.94 9.03
N ARG A 203 -19.63 -22.51 9.35
CA ARG A 203 -19.76 -23.66 10.27
C ARG A 203 -19.05 -24.90 9.76
N GLU A 204 -19.21 -25.23 8.48
CA GLU A 204 -18.54 -26.37 7.87
C GLU A 204 -17.00 -26.22 7.92
N LYS A 205 -16.49 -25.02 7.64
CA LYS A 205 -15.07 -24.70 7.75
C LYS A 205 -14.57 -24.87 9.19
N THR A 206 -15.31 -24.37 10.17
CA THR A 206 -15.00 -24.55 11.60
C THR A 206 -14.92 -26.04 11.97
N GLN A 207 -15.92 -26.84 11.59
CA GLN A 207 -15.91 -28.28 11.87
C GLN A 207 -14.73 -29.00 11.23
N ARG A 208 -14.35 -28.62 10.00
CA ARG A 208 -13.19 -29.21 9.31
C ARG A 208 -11.87 -28.87 9.99
N LEU A 209 -11.73 -27.65 10.51
CA LEU A 209 -10.55 -27.24 11.28
C LEU A 209 -10.47 -27.97 12.63
N GLN A 210 -11.61 -28.11 13.33
CA GLN A 210 -11.70 -28.87 14.58
C GLN A 210 -11.34 -30.34 14.39
N ARG A 211 -11.84 -30.99 13.32
CA ARG A 211 -11.45 -32.38 12.97
C ARG A 211 -9.97 -32.51 12.62
N ALA A 212 -9.30 -31.42 12.24
CA ALA A 212 -7.87 -31.38 11.99
C ALA A 212 -7.06 -31.07 13.27
N GLY A 213 -7.70 -30.98 14.44
CA GLY A 213 -7.05 -30.79 15.74
C GLY A 213 -6.89 -29.33 16.18
N TYR A 214 -7.50 -28.37 15.46
CA TYR A 214 -7.39 -26.95 15.82
C TYR A 214 -8.54 -26.49 16.72
N LYS A 215 -8.20 -25.69 17.73
CA LYS A 215 -9.16 -24.80 18.40
C LYS A 215 -9.53 -23.69 17.40
N VAL A 216 -10.78 -23.25 17.36
CA VAL A 216 -11.23 -22.27 16.35
C VAL A 216 -11.92 -21.09 17.01
N ILE A 217 -11.45 -19.88 16.71
CA ILE A 217 -12.11 -18.62 17.08
C ILE A 217 -12.54 -17.90 15.80
N ARG A 218 -13.83 -17.56 15.69
CA ARG A 218 -14.29 -16.65 14.62
C ARG A 218 -14.64 -15.29 15.20
N VAL A 219 -14.09 -14.23 14.62
CA VAL A 219 -14.46 -12.85 14.94
C VAL A 219 -15.50 -12.39 13.93
N ARG A 220 -16.76 -12.26 14.36
CA ARG A 220 -17.91 -11.90 13.54
C ARG A 220 -18.10 -10.38 13.55
N GLU A 221 -17.85 -9.71 12.42
CA GLU A 221 -18.11 -8.27 12.31
C GLU A 221 -19.62 -7.99 12.30
N HIS A 222 -20.09 -7.08 13.15
CA HIS A 222 -21.49 -6.68 13.21
C HIS A 222 -22.01 -6.23 11.82
N PRO A 223 -23.17 -6.76 11.34
CA PRO A 223 -24.20 -7.45 12.11
C PRO A 223 -24.21 -8.99 11.96
N LEU A 224 -23.08 -9.63 11.66
CA LEU A 224 -23.06 -11.08 11.48
C LEU A 224 -23.45 -11.81 12.78
N PRO A 225 -24.35 -12.80 12.71
CA PRO A 225 -24.64 -13.64 13.87
C PRO A 225 -23.46 -14.56 14.20
N LEU A 226 -23.41 -15.00 15.45
CA LEU A 226 -22.52 -16.07 15.88
C LEU A 226 -22.95 -17.38 15.21
N THR A 227 -21.96 -18.21 14.90
CA THR A 227 -22.12 -19.51 14.23
C THR A 227 -21.75 -20.68 15.13
N GLY A 228 -21.09 -20.43 16.26
CA GLY A 228 -20.71 -21.41 17.26
C GLY A 228 -20.30 -20.76 18.60
N PRO A 229 -20.04 -21.58 19.63
CA PRO A 229 -19.76 -21.11 20.99
C PRO A 229 -18.44 -20.35 21.11
N SER A 230 -17.41 -20.75 20.36
CA SER A 230 -16.10 -20.12 20.38
C SER A 230 -15.99 -18.87 19.48
N ASP A 231 -17.11 -18.39 18.94
CA ASP A 231 -17.17 -17.13 18.18
C ASP A 231 -17.18 -15.93 19.13
N THR A 232 -16.70 -14.78 18.64
CA THR A 232 -16.77 -13.48 19.30
C THR A 232 -17.21 -12.40 18.30
N THR A 233 -17.54 -11.21 18.78
CA THR A 233 -18.03 -10.12 17.92
C THR A 233 -17.02 -8.98 17.82
N ALA A 234 -17.07 -8.27 16.70
CA ALA A 234 -16.40 -6.99 16.53
C ALA A 234 -17.37 -5.96 15.95
N PRO A 235 -17.25 -4.66 16.30
CA PRO A 235 -18.13 -3.63 15.75
C PRO A 235 -17.93 -3.48 14.24
N ARG A 236 -18.91 -2.90 13.56
CA ARG A 236 -18.80 -2.60 12.13
C ARG A 236 -17.60 -1.68 11.86
N ALA A 237 -16.81 -1.98 10.83
CA ALA A 237 -15.53 -1.31 10.55
C ALA A 237 -14.57 -1.40 11.75
N ALA A 238 -14.46 -2.60 12.33
CA ALA A 238 -13.63 -2.87 13.50
C ALA A 238 -12.19 -2.36 13.31
N LYS A 239 -11.68 -1.66 14.33
CA LYS A 239 -10.28 -1.25 14.38
C LYS A 239 -9.39 -2.44 14.75
N PRO A 240 -8.10 -2.47 14.35
CA PRO A 240 -7.20 -3.58 14.64
C PRO A 240 -7.12 -3.97 16.12
N PHE A 241 -7.11 -2.98 17.02
CA PHE A 241 -7.14 -3.23 18.46
C PHE A 241 -8.38 -4.03 18.88
N GLN A 242 -9.56 -3.70 18.36
CA GLN A 242 -10.81 -4.36 18.72
C GLN A 242 -10.83 -5.81 18.28
N VAL A 243 -10.30 -6.10 17.08
CA VAL A 243 -10.17 -7.48 16.59
C VAL A 243 -9.17 -8.27 17.44
N ALA A 244 -7.97 -7.73 17.67
CA ALA A 244 -6.96 -8.41 18.48
C ALA A 244 -7.43 -8.64 19.93
N ALA A 245 -8.05 -7.63 20.55
CA ALA A 245 -8.60 -7.74 21.90
C ALA A 245 -9.73 -8.76 22.00
N ALA A 246 -10.63 -8.81 21.01
CA ALA A 246 -11.71 -9.81 20.97
C ALA A 246 -11.15 -11.24 20.86
N VAL A 247 -10.12 -11.46 20.05
CA VAL A 247 -9.44 -12.76 19.94
C VAL A 247 -8.78 -13.14 21.27
N LEU A 248 -7.97 -12.25 21.84
CA LEU A 248 -7.27 -12.49 23.10
C LEU A 248 -8.24 -12.75 24.26
N GLN A 249 -9.31 -11.96 24.37
CA GLN A 249 -10.33 -12.18 25.38
C GLN A 249 -10.99 -13.54 25.20
N LYS A 250 -11.33 -13.92 23.97
CA LYS A 250 -11.92 -15.23 23.70
C LYS A 250 -10.97 -16.40 24.00
N MET A 251 -9.66 -16.23 23.78
CA MET A 251 -8.65 -17.21 24.19
C MET A 251 -8.57 -17.39 25.71
N ILE A 252 -8.78 -16.30 26.47
CA ILE A 252 -8.81 -16.31 27.95
C ILE A 252 -10.08 -16.99 28.45
N ASP A 253 -11.24 -16.63 27.89
CA ASP A 253 -12.57 -17.09 28.30
C ASP A 253 -12.76 -18.59 28.02
N GLU A 254 -12.24 -19.09 26.90
CA GLU A 254 -12.31 -20.49 26.51
C GLU A 254 -11.16 -21.34 27.09
N GLU A 255 -10.33 -20.75 27.97
CA GLU A 255 -9.17 -21.39 28.59
C GLU A 255 -8.16 -21.99 27.58
N PHE A 256 -8.06 -21.40 26.39
CA PHE A 256 -7.08 -21.82 25.37
C PHE A 256 -5.64 -21.48 25.76
N LEU A 257 -5.46 -20.64 26.77
CA LEU A 257 -4.21 -20.32 27.45
C LEU A 257 -4.25 -20.83 28.90
N PRO A 258 -4.07 -22.16 29.13
CA PRO A 258 -4.17 -22.76 30.45
C PRO A 258 -3.02 -22.30 31.36
N THR A 259 -3.32 -22.05 32.64
CA THR A 259 -2.32 -21.56 33.62
C THR A 259 -1.37 -22.65 34.12
N ALA A 260 -1.67 -23.92 33.86
CA ALA A 260 -0.86 -25.06 34.30
C ALA A 260 0.53 -25.10 33.64
N ALA A 261 0.70 -24.47 32.48
CA ALA A 261 1.96 -24.41 31.76
C ALA A 261 2.50 -22.96 31.75
N ALA A 262 3.77 -22.80 32.13
CA ALA A 262 4.36 -21.48 32.38
C ALA A 262 4.32 -20.54 31.17
N ARG A 263 4.41 -21.07 29.95
CA ARG A 263 4.36 -20.27 28.71
C ARG A 263 2.96 -19.72 28.47
N GLU A 264 1.96 -20.55 28.64
CA GLU A 264 0.54 -20.24 28.46
C GLU A 264 0.04 -19.29 29.55
N ALA A 265 0.52 -19.45 30.80
CA ALA A 265 0.29 -18.48 31.88
C ALA A 265 0.86 -17.09 31.54
N ALA A 266 2.11 -17.02 31.05
CA ALA A 266 2.71 -15.77 30.61
C ALA A 266 1.99 -15.16 29.39
N ALA A 267 1.54 -15.98 28.45
CA ALA A 267 0.70 -15.53 27.33
C ALA A 267 -0.62 -14.92 27.82
N ARG A 268 -1.26 -15.53 28.81
CA ARG A 268 -2.51 -15.06 29.42
C ARG A 268 -2.33 -13.70 30.09
N GLU A 269 -1.25 -13.52 30.84
CA GLU A 269 -0.91 -12.24 31.48
C GLU A 269 -0.62 -11.15 30.46
N ALA A 270 0.17 -11.45 29.41
CA ALA A 270 0.46 -10.52 28.33
C ALA A 270 -0.82 -10.09 27.59
N ALA A 271 -1.73 -11.05 27.33
CA ALA A 271 -3.03 -10.80 26.73
C ALA A 271 -3.91 -9.87 27.59
N ALA A 272 -4.04 -10.18 28.89
CA ALA A 272 -4.80 -9.34 29.83
C ALA A 272 -4.23 -7.92 29.92
N THR A 273 -2.90 -7.80 30.00
CA THR A 273 -2.20 -6.50 30.03
C THR A 273 -2.49 -5.68 28.76
N TYR A 274 -2.44 -6.32 27.58
CA TYR A 274 -2.73 -5.65 26.32
C TYR A 274 -4.18 -5.15 26.24
N ILE A 275 -5.14 -5.98 26.65
CA ILE A 275 -6.57 -5.63 26.68
C ILE A 275 -6.80 -4.44 27.61
N ALA A 276 -6.28 -4.49 28.84
CA ALA A 276 -6.40 -3.41 29.82
C ALA A 276 -5.74 -2.10 29.35
N GLY A 277 -4.64 -2.20 28.60
CA GLY A 277 -3.93 -1.05 28.05
C GLY A 277 -4.72 -0.28 26.98
N GLY A 278 -5.72 -0.88 26.33
CA GLY A 278 -6.65 -0.18 25.44
C GLY A 278 -6.03 0.42 24.18
N ARG A 279 -4.79 0.03 23.81
CA ARG A 279 -4.02 0.65 22.73
C ARG A 279 -3.18 -0.35 21.94
N LEU A 280 -2.93 -0.02 20.68
CA LEU A 280 -1.99 -0.75 19.83
C LEU A 280 -0.56 -0.68 20.40
N VAL A 281 0.14 -1.80 20.35
CA VAL A 281 1.55 -1.96 20.76
C VAL A 281 2.46 -2.33 19.59
N ALA A 282 1.91 -2.67 18.43
CA ALA A 282 2.66 -3.07 17.23
C ALA A 282 2.32 -2.20 15.99
N ARG A 283 1.88 -0.96 16.22
CA ARG A 283 1.44 -0.06 15.13
C ARG A 283 2.51 0.14 14.07
N GLU A 284 3.77 0.28 14.47
CA GLU A 284 4.87 0.54 13.54
C GLU A 284 5.16 -0.69 12.68
N GLU A 285 5.29 -1.86 13.30
CA GLU A 285 5.41 -3.17 12.64
C GLU A 285 4.26 -3.38 11.65
N ALA A 286 3.03 -3.06 12.05
CA ALA A 286 1.84 -3.24 11.25
C ALA A 286 1.82 -2.27 10.05
N ASP A 287 2.15 -0.98 10.28
CA ASP A 287 2.30 0.01 9.21
C ASP A 287 3.36 -0.44 8.20
N ARG A 288 4.49 -1.00 8.68
CA ARG A 288 5.55 -1.56 7.83
C ARG A 288 5.06 -2.73 6.98
N ALA A 289 4.39 -3.70 7.59
CA ALA A 289 3.85 -4.88 6.90
C ALA A 289 2.81 -4.49 5.84
N VAL A 290 1.87 -3.60 6.18
CA VAL A 290 0.86 -3.07 5.25
C VAL A 290 1.54 -2.34 4.09
N ASN A 291 2.53 -1.50 4.39
CA ASN A 291 3.23 -0.73 3.37
C ASN A 291 4.02 -1.61 2.41
N ALA A 292 4.65 -2.69 2.91
CA ALA A 292 5.37 -3.65 2.09
C ALA A 292 4.43 -4.35 1.07
N LEU A 293 3.24 -4.78 1.50
CA LEU A 293 2.25 -5.39 0.60
C LEU A 293 1.66 -4.40 -0.41
N ARG A 294 1.64 -3.11 -0.06
CA ARG A 294 1.14 -2.01 -0.91
C ARG A 294 2.20 -1.35 -1.77
N ALA A 295 3.45 -1.79 -1.70
CA ALA A 295 4.55 -1.11 -2.37
C ALA A 295 4.51 -1.43 -3.86
N GLN A 296 3.92 -0.53 -4.65
CA GLN A 296 3.87 -0.60 -6.11
C GLN A 296 4.69 0.53 -6.68
N ASP A 297 5.55 0.24 -7.66
CA ASP A 297 6.19 1.30 -8.43
C ASP A 297 5.13 2.07 -9.23
N HIS A 298 5.04 3.37 -8.98
CA HIS A 298 4.08 4.25 -9.64
C HIS A 298 4.67 5.02 -10.83
N GLY A 299 5.93 4.79 -11.20
CA GLY A 299 6.58 5.41 -12.35
C GLY A 299 6.45 6.93 -12.35
N ALA A 300 6.02 7.50 -13.48
CA ALA A 300 5.77 8.94 -13.63
C ALA A 300 4.69 9.52 -12.68
N LYS A 301 3.86 8.66 -12.07
CA LYS A 301 2.84 9.08 -11.09
C LYS A 301 3.35 9.07 -9.65
N SER A 302 4.56 8.58 -9.42
CA SER A 302 5.17 8.48 -8.09
C SER A 302 5.43 9.85 -7.46
N LEU A 303 5.56 9.86 -6.13
CA LEU A 303 5.96 11.04 -5.36
C LEU A 303 7.35 11.51 -5.78
N ALA A 304 8.29 10.57 -6.03
CA ALA A 304 9.62 10.87 -6.52
C ALA A 304 9.60 11.63 -7.85
N ALA A 305 8.83 11.13 -8.83
CA ALA A 305 8.78 11.70 -10.17
C ALA A 305 8.06 13.05 -10.19
N ARG A 306 6.92 13.17 -9.49
CA ARG A 306 6.09 14.39 -9.55
C ARG A 306 6.52 15.48 -8.58
N PHE A 307 7.13 15.12 -7.45
CA PHE A 307 7.46 16.05 -6.37
C PHE A 307 8.88 15.80 -5.82
N PRO A 308 9.94 15.92 -6.65
CA PRO A 308 11.31 15.56 -6.27
C PRO A 308 11.84 16.33 -5.05
N ARG A 309 11.46 17.61 -4.88
CA ARG A 309 11.85 18.40 -3.70
C ARG A 309 11.24 17.88 -2.40
N ILE A 310 9.99 17.39 -2.46
CA ILE A 310 9.31 16.78 -1.30
C ILE A 310 9.87 15.38 -1.07
N ALA A 311 10.11 14.61 -2.13
CA ALA A 311 10.72 13.28 -2.03
C ALA A 311 12.12 13.30 -1.39
N LYS A 312 12.91 14.36 -1.58
CA LYS A 312 14.20 14.57 -0.88
C LYS A 312 14.07 14.69 0.65
N GLN A 313 12.87 15.00 1.15
CA GLN A 313 12.58 15.09 2.58
C GLN A 313 12.10 13.75 3.14
N TRP A 314 12.15 12.67 2.36
CA TRP A 314 11.87 11.32 2.85
C TRP A 314 12.94 10.92 3.87
N HIS A 315 12.53 10.38 5.01
CA HIS A 315 13.52 9.94 5.99
C HIS A 315 14.34 8.75 5.45
N PRO A 316 15.68 8.76 5.56
CA PRO A 316 16.54 7.76 4.90
C PRO A 316 16.39 6.34 5.46
N HIS A 317 16.11 6.19 6.76
CA HIS A 317 16.13 4.86 7.42
C HIS A 317 14.87 4.49 8.22
N ARG A 318 13.84 5.35 8.28
CA ARG A 318 12.66 5.13 9.13
C ARG A 318 11.39 4.75 8.37
N ASN A 319 11.50 4.58 7.05
CA ASN A 319 10.41 4.11 6.18
C ASN A 319 10.65 2.70 5.64
N ASP A 320 11.65 1.99 6.20
CA ASP A 320 12.08 0.64 5.80
C ASP A 320 12.28 0.55 4.28
N LYS A 321 11.63 -0.43 3.62
CA LYS A 321 11.70 -0.65 2.17
C LYS A 321 10.78 0.27 1.37
N LEU A 322 9.95 1.10 2.01
CA LEU A 322 9.06 2.00 1.31
C LEU A 322 9.82 3.25 0.86
N THR A 323 9.78 3.50 -0.44
CA THR A 323 10.49 4.61 -1.10
C THR A 323 9.51 5.57 -1.77
N PRO A 324 9.93 6.82 -2.07
CA PRO A 324 9.09 7.78 -2.79
C PRO A 324 8.63 7.34 -4.19
N ILE A 325 9.29 6.36 -4.83
CA ILE A 325 8.83 5.80 -6.10
C ILE A 325 7.61 4.88 -5.93
N GLN A 326 7.41 4.34 -4.73
CA GLN A 326 6.35 3.37 -4.41
C GLN A 326 5.07 3.99 -3.83
N VAL A 327 4.97 5.31 -3.83
CA VAL A 327 3.81 6.04 -3.32
C VAL A 327 3.43 7.16 -4.28
N THR A 328 2.15 7.56 -4.28
CA THR A 328 1.69 8.74 -5.01
C THR A 328 1.44 9.90 -4.04
N ALA A 329 1.44 11.12 -4.56
CA ALA A 329 1.18 12.33 -3.76
C ALA A 329 -0.20 12.40 -3.11
N ARG A 330 -1.18 11.59 -3.55
CA ARG A 330 -2.51 11.50 -2.95
C ARG A 330 -2.63 10.40 -1.90
N SER A 331 -1.53 9.72 -1.59
CA SER A 331 -1.54 8.61 -0.65
C SER A 331 -1.82 9.10 0.78
N GLY A 332 -2.80 8.50 1.45
CA GLY A 332 -3.04 8.73 2.88
C GLY A 332 -2.02 8.03 3.80
N LYS A 333 -0.99 7.38 3.25
CA LYS A 333 0.07 6.71 4.03
C LYS A 333 0.80 7.72 4.88
N GLU A 334 0.96 7.40 6.16
CA GLU A 334 1.78 8.15 7.09
C GLU A 334 3.21 7.61 7.07
N VAL A 335 4.18 8.50 6.89
CA VAL A 335 5.60 8.17 6.72
C VAL A 335 6.46 9.13 7.51
N TRP A 336 7.71 8.73 7.76
CA TRP A 336 8.72 9.57 8.36
C TRP A 336 9.35 10.49 7.31
N TRP A 337 9.48 11.76 7.69
CA TRP A 337 10.13 12.80 6.92
C TRP A 337 11.34 13.34 7.69
N LEU A 338 12.29 13.93 6.96
CA LEU A 338 13.46 14.61 7.47
C LEU A 338 13.57 15.98 6.80
N CYS A 339 13.67 17.06 7.57
CA CYS A 339 13.80 18.40 7.01
C CYS A 339 15.28 18.81 6.97
N ALA A 340 15.57 19.91 6.28
CA ALA A 340 16.92 20.46 6.17
C ALA A 340 17.54 20.79 7.54
N ALA A 341 16.73 21.12 8.55
CA ALA A 341 17.19 21.36 9.92
C ALA A 341 17.40 20.07 10.74
N GLY A 342 17.36 18.89 10.12
CA GLY A 342 17.62 17.60 10.77
C GLY A 342 16.46 17.01 11.58
N HIS A 343 15.31 17.70 11.66
CA HIS A 343 14.17 17.17 12.41
C HIS A 343 13.48 16.02 11.67
N ALA A 344 13.31 14.90 12.35
CA ALA A 344 12.51 13.77 11.89
C ALA A 344 11.06 13.85 12.42
N TRP A 345 10.05 13.80 11.55
CA TRP A 345 8.64 13.79 11.98
C TRP A 345 7.76 12.85 11.13
N ARG A 346 6.62 12.42 11.69
CA ARG A 346 5.60 11.64 10.97
C ARG A 346 4.52 12.55 10.38
N ALA A 347 4.15 12.31 9.12
CA ALA A 347 3.00 12.96 8.49
C ALA A 347 2.48 12.14 7.30
N LYS A 348 1.18 12.28 7.00
CA LYS A 348 0.58 11.68 5.80
C LYS A 348 1.07 12.36 4.52
N ILE A 349 1.29 11.57 3.47
CA ILE A 349 1.81 12.07 2.18
C ILE A 349 0.86 13.07 1.53
N ASP A 350 -0.43 12.76 1.45
CA ASP A 350 -1.47 13.64 0.92
C ASP A 350 -1.53 14.99 1.66
N GLN A 351 -1.36 14.99 2.98
CA GLN A 351 -1.32 16.21 3.79
C GLN A 351 -0.01 16.98 3.58
N ARG A 352 1.13 16.29 3.44
CA ARG A 352 2.43 16.93 3.17
C ARG A 352 2.44 17.61 1.81
N VAL A 353 1.98 16.91 0.77
CA VAL A 353 2.03 17.39 -0.61
C VAL A 353 0.87 18.33 -0.92
N GLY A 354 -0.36 17.95 -0.58
CA GLY A 354 -1.57 18.68 -0.96
C GLY A 354 -1.83 19.92 -0.11
N LYS A 355 -1.60 19.84 1.22
CA LYS A 355 -1.84 20.98 2.15
C LYS A 355 -0.56 21.75 2.51
N GLY A 356 0.60 21.33 2.00
CA GLY A 356 1.88 21.97 2.32
C GLY A 356 2.28 21.87 3.80
N THR A 357 1.79 20.86 4.54
CA THR A 357 2.07 20.75 5.97
C THR A 357 3.56 20.51 6.23
N GLY A 358 4.26 21.58 6.64
CA GLY A 358 5.71 21.63 6.92
C GLY A 358 6.16 20.82 8.14
N CYS A 359 7.47 20.82 8.40
CA CYS A 359 8.04 20.22 9.62
C CYS A 359 7.43 20.91 10.85
N GLY A 360 6.80 20.14 11.74
CA GLY A 360 6.13 20.68 12.92
C GLY A 360 7.10 21.26 13.95
N TYR A 361 8.35 20.80 13.98
CA TYR A 361 9.40 21.40 14.82
C TYR A 361 9.79 22.79 14.32
N CYS A 362 10.08 22.92 13.02
CA CYS A 362 10.40 24.22 12.41
C CYS A 362 9.25 25.23 12.52
N SER A 363 8.00 24.77 12.44
CA SER A 363 6.83 25.63 12.61
C SER A 363 6.37 25.79 14.07
N LEU A 364 7.18 25.37 15.05
CA LEU A 364 6.90 25.43 16.50
C LEU A 364 5.57 24.78 16.94
N ARG A 365 5.04 23.85 16.14
CA ARG A 365 3.89 23.01 16.49
C ARG A 365 4.30 21.85 17.39
N TYR A 366 5.55 21.39 17.30
CA TYR A 366 6.11 20.35 18.14
C TYR A 366 7.12 20.96 19.11
N ALA A 367 7.04 20.55 20.38
CA ALA A 367 7.98 20.94 21.40
C ALA A 367 9.31 20.20 21.21
N THR A 368 10.38 20.88 21.59
CA THR A 368 11.74 20.35 21.75
C THR A 368 12.22 20.75 23.12
N GLU A 369 13.39 20.24 23.52
CA GLU A 369 14.06 20.63 24.77
C GLU A 369 14.35 22.13 24.85
N THR A 370 14.36 22.87 23.74
CA THR A 370 14.59 24.33 23.74
C THR A 370 13.34 25.15 23.44
N THR A 371 12.27 24.53 22.94
CA THR A 371 11.04 25.23 22.50
C THR A 371 9.79 24.90 23.32
N SER A 372 9.90 23.99 24.29
CA SER A 372 8.78 23.62 25.16
C SER A 372 8.30 24.78 26.05
N LEU A 373 7.06 24.71 26.52
CA LEU A 373 6.49 25.69 27.44
C LEU A 373 7.28 25.73 28.75
N ALA A 374 7.66 24.57 29.28
CA ALA A 374 8.46 24.47 30.50
C ALA A 374 9.77 25.26 30.42
N ILE A 375 10.40 25.26 29.25
CA ILE A 375 11.70 25.90 29.04
C ILE A 375 11.54 27.37 28.64
N ARG A 376 10.55 27.68 27.80
CA ARG A 376 10.31 29.05 27.30
C ARG A 376 9.58 29.94 28.29
N MET A 377 8.76 29.37 29.17
CA MET A 377 7.90 30.07 30.13
C MET A 377 7.79 29.27 31.45
N PRO A 378 8.89 29.11 32.21
CA PRO A 378 8.91 28.30 33.42
C PRO A 378 7.88 28.74 34.46
N ASP A 379 7.73 30.05 34.68
CA ASP A 379 6.75 30.61 35.63
C ASP A 379 5.30 30.21 35.29
N LEU A 380 5.00 30.13 33.99
CA LEU A 380 3.68 29.70 33.53
C LEU A 380 3.53 28.18 33.66
N ALA A 381 4.60 27.42 33.40
CA ALA A 381 4.60 25.97 33.53
C ALA A 381 4.39 25.49 34.97
N VAL A 382 4.80 26.27 35.98
CA VAL A 382 4.49 25.99 37.40
C VAL A 382 2.98 25.98 37.67
N LEU A 383 2.20 26.72 36.88
CA LEU A 383 0.74 26.74 36.98
C LEU A 383 0.06 25.56 36.25
N TRP A 384 0.83 24.59 35.75
CA TRP A 384 0.28 23.38 35.14
C TRP A 384 -0.41 22.53 36.19
N HIS A 385 -1.63 22.05 35.91
CA HIS A 385 -2.33 21.23 36.91
C HIS A 385 -1.62 19.88 37.11
N PRO A 386 -1.35 19.44 38.35
CA PRO A 386 -0.52 18.27 38.63
C PRO A 386 -1.10 16.93 38.17
N THR A 387 -2.43 16.76 38.21
CA THR A 387 -3.07 15.46 37.93
C THR A 387 -4.08 15.47 36.77
N LEU A 388 -4.86 16.55 36.60
CA LEU A 388 -5.95 16.61 35.63
C LEU A 388 -5.53 16.61 34.15
N ASN A 389 -4.24 16.77 33.84
CA ASN A 389 -3.72 16.68 32.47
C ASN A 389 -3.28 15.26 32.09
N GLY A 390 -3.45 14.28 32.98
CA GLY A 390 -2.97 12.92 32.78
C GLY A 390 -1.46 12.90 32.55
N THR A 391 -1.01 12.24 31.49
CA THR A 391 0.42 12.14 31.14
C THR A 391 0.97 13.35 30.36
N LEU A 392 0.13 14.35 30.06
CA LEU A 392 0.55 15.53 29.31
C LEU A 392 1.26 16.53 30.24
N MET A 393 2.56 16.74 30.00
CA MET A 393 3.40 17.67 30.75
C MET A 393 3.67 18.96 29.96
N ALA A 394 4.05 20.03 30.66
CA ALA A 394 4.43 21.31 30.05
C ALA A 394 5.65 21.20 29.10
N THR A 395 6.50 20.18 29.26
CA THR A 395 7.62 19.88 28.34
C THR A 395 7.14 19.37 26.97
N HIS A 396 5.92 18.83 26.87
CA HIS A 396 5.38 18.23 25.65
C HIS A 396 4.71 19.23 24.70
N VAL A 397 4.57 20.50 25.11
CA VAL A 397 3.83 21.53 24.35
C VAL A 397 4.67 22.78 24.15
N THR A 398 4.42 23.52 23.07
CA THR A 398 5.01 24.86 22.87
C THR A 398 4.07 25.94 23.41
N PRO A 399 4.58 27.14 23.74
CA PRO A 399 3.73 28.28 24.15
C PRO A 399 2.64 28.67 23.15
N HIS A 400 2.78 28.27 21.88
CA HIS A 400 1.85 28.66 20.81
C HIS A 400 0.72 27.67 20.57
N THR A 401 0.69 26.52 21.25
CA THR A 401 -0.34 25.51 21.00
C THR A 401 -1.72 25.98 21.44
N ARG A 402 -2.74 25.69 20.64
CA ARG A 402 -4.15 25.94 20.99
C ARG A 402 -4.75 24.83 21.86
N ARG A 403 -3.94 23.85 22.28
CA ARG A 403 -4.40 22.75 23.14
C ARG A 403 -4.92 23.32 24.47
N VAL A 404 -6.14 22.95 24.81
CA VAL A 404 -6.79 23.28 26.08
C VAL A 404 -6.31 22.28 27.13
N VAL A 405 -5.84 22.79 28.26
CA VAL A 405 -5.31 22.01 29.38
C VAL A 405 -5.80 22.59 30.68
N TRP A 406 -5.71 21.82 31.75
CA TRP A 406 -5.99 22.26 33.11
C TRP A 406 -4.82 23.04 33.69
N TRP A 407 -5.13 24.18 34.29
CA TRP A 407 -4.21 25.06 35.02
C TRP A 407 -4.63 25.13 36.48
N LEU A 408 -3.67 25.23 37.38
CA LEU A 408 -3.89 25.51 38.79
C LEU A 408 -3.28 26.88 39.12
N CYS A 409 -4.11 27.87 39.43
CA CYS A 409 -3.60 29.18 39.78
C CYS A 409 -3.11 29.23 41.23
N THR A 410 -2.34 30.27 41.60
CA THR A 410 -1.79 30.45 42.96
C THR A 410 -2.85 30.60 44.06
N ARG A 411 -4.12 30.84 43.70
CA ARG A 411 -5.26 30.85 44.63
C ARG A 411 -6.00 29.51 44.71
N GLY A 412 -5.47 28.46 44.09
CA GLY A 412 -6.05 27.11 44.14
C GLY A 412 -7.15 26.82 43.12
N HIS A 413 -7.53 27.76 42.24
CA HIS A 413 -8.55 27.48 41.23
C HIS A 413 -8.00 26.60 40.09
N ALA A 414 -8.69 25.49 39.82
CA ALA A 414 -8.47 24.65 38.66
C ALA A 414 -9.34 25.12 37.48
N THR A 415 -8.71 25.51 36.36
CA THR A 415 -9.43 26.03 35.18
C THR A 415 -8.86 25.52 33.88
N GLN A 416 -9.71 25.34 32.88
CA GLN A 416 -9.28 25.02 31.52
C GLN A 416 -9.06 26.28 30.68
N ASP A 417 -7.91 26.36 30.02
CA ASP A 417 -7.66 27.34 28.96
C ASP A 417 -6.58 26.81 28.00
N SER A 418 -6.49 27.41 26.82
CA SER A 418 -5.44 27.06 25.86
C SER A 418 -4.07 27.57 26.31
N VAL A 419 -3.03 26.78 26.04
CA VAL A 419 -1.64 27.18 26.30
C VAL A 419 -1.30 28.52 25.62
N ALA A 420 -1.76 28.72 24.39
CA ALA A 420 -1.57 29.98 23.66
C ALA A 420 -2.20 31.19 24.36
N ASN A 421 -3.39 31.07 24.95
CA ASN A 421 -4.03 32.17 25.68
C ASN A 421 -3.26 32.51 26.95
N ARG A 422 -2.87 31.48 27.70
CA ARG A 422 -2.12 31.62 28.95
C ARG A 422 -0.73 32.23 28.70
N SER A 423 -0.08 31.81 27.61
CA SER A 423 1.20 32.36 27.17
C SER A 423 1.11 33.83 26.73
N LYS A 424 -0.09 34.30 26.33
CA LYS A 424 -0.38 35.73 26.05
C LYS A 424 -0.74 36.53 27.32
N GLY A 425 -0.61 35.94 28.51
CA GLY A 425 -0.88 36.60 29.79
C GLY A 425 -2.34 36.54 30.25
N MET A 426 -3.20 35.70 29.66
CA MET A 426 -4.55 35.50 30.19
C MET A 426 -4.48 34.83 31.57
N VAL A 427 -5.03 35.49 32.59
CA VAL A 427 -5.04 35.00 33.98
C VAL A 427 -6.25 34.10 34.27
N CYS A 428 -6.26 33.45 35.44
CA CYS A 428 -7.36 32.59 35.85
C CYS A 428 -8.67 33.38 35.87
N GLN A 429 -9.72 32.81 35.27
CA GLN A 429 -11.01 33.49 35.12
C GLN A 429 -11.73 33.77 36.46
N HIS A 430 -11.41 33.00 37.50
CA HIS A 430 -11.98 33.16 38.85
C HIS A 430 -11.15 34.10 39.76
N CYS A 431 -10.04 34.66 39.27
CA CYS A 431 -9.26 35.64 40.02
C CYS A 431 -9.80 37.07 39.81
N PRO A 432 -9.72 37.97 40.82
CA PRO A 432 -10.26 39.34 40.75
C PRO A 432 -9.75 40.18 39.55
N ASN A 433 -8.52 39.94 39.10
CA ASN A 433 -7.88 40.66 38.00
C ASN A 433 -8.16 40.05 36.61
N SER A 434 -9.14 39.13 36.50
CA SER A 434 -9.55 38.51 35.24
C SER A 434 -10.15 39.54 34.27
N ARG A 435 -9.56 39.69 33.08
CA ARG A 435 -10.13 40.51 31.99
C ARG A 435 -11.52 40.03 31.55
N ARG A 436 -11.90 38.78 31.83
CA ARG A 436 -13.25 38.25 31.54
C ARG A 436 -14.33 38.77 32.49
N ASN A 437 -13.97 39.25 33.70
CA ASN A 437 -14.91 39.86 34.63
C ASN A 437 -15.25 41.33 34.31
N ARG A 438 -14.52 41.98 33.39
CA ARG A 438 -14.75 43.40 33.03
C ARG A 438 -15.74 43.63 31.88
N ARG A 439 -16.25 42.56 31.24
CA ARG A 439 -17.24 42.67 30.14
C ARG A 439 -18.68 42.33 30.57
N GLY A 440 -18.93 42.15 31.87
CA GLY A 440 -20.24 41.84 32.43
C GLY A 440 -20.68 42.81 33.52
N ARG A 441 -20.18 44.05 33.50
CA ARG A 441 -20.70 45.16 34.30
C ARG A 441 -21.09 46.31 33.39
#